data_AF-A0AAD6SCN8-F1
#
_entry.id   AF-A0AAD6SCN8-F1
#
_cell.length_a   1.000
_cell.length_b   1.000
_cell.length_c   1.000
_cell.angle_alpha   90.00
_cell.angle_beta   90.00
_cell.angle_gamma   90.00
#
_symmetry.space_group_name_H-M   'P 1'
#
loop_
_entity.id
_entity.type
_entity.pdbx_description
1 polymer ?
#
loop_
_entity_poly.entity_id
_entity_poly.type
_entity_poly.pdbx_seq_one_letter_code
_entity_poly.pdbx_strand_id
1 'polypeptide(L)'
;MNGLSRAPYLLGMGPLPPPTGRDIAVAQMQAALDSGMFDHTRRFEDQHDSGEDSDSPAPSGPQYVPHIDPALLAQLPVTTNLVVPSDLSSEDFFSRVHAQMNVDPTTAQLGWKESLDRRRDPYKRLASDQDMRDAFTRLVALTKSRTKRAVVMEIVNLEVQPDGKTTKQAEKPSETAVTIPELRKVKEKLACAEHPGKNRWCYVLPPSSKHPGKHVPLDIEVIGLWARKMHDGEVDEDCVSPPNVLNLDELAERGRAREERTRSRGQPALPPIHVHVGASGDAGTLHDVDTNVPSRKRARAILSDSESDSDSDGESLPIDDVLSELNKKFPALDYPQYATALKAKGIAYASSVVGLGASYYKENIGMVDGAIEPFIKHTRKMVKAAKKRNGKKRARSGGDDDKENA
;
A
#
# COMPACT_ATOMS: atom_id res chain seq x y z
N MET A 1 41.39 12.62 20.11
CA MET A 1 40.60 13.84 20.33
C MET A 1 40.43 14.52 18.98
N ASN A 2 39.36 14.23 18.26
CA ASN A 2 39.11 14.79 16.93
C ASN A 2 38.14 15.97 17.09
N GLY A 3 38.67 17.18 16.97
CA GLY A 3 37.89 18.41 17.06
C GLY A 3 36.89 18.51 15.90
N LEU A 4 35.62 18.67 16.24
CA LEU A 4 34.55 19.02 15.30
C LEU A 4 34.85 20.42 14.74
N SER A 5 35.36 20.46 13.50
CA SER A 5 35.53 21.70 12.77
C SER A 5 34.15 22.28 12.45
N ARG A 6 33.75 23.33 13.17
CA ARG A 6 32.52 24.08 12.86
C ARG A 6 32.74 24.86 11.59
N ALA A 7 31.82 24.74 10.65
CA ALA A 7 31.95 25.37 9.35
C ALA A 7 31.99 26.91 9.47
N PRO A 8 32.99 27.59 8.87
CA PRO A 8 33.30 29.00 9.10
C PRO A 8 32.21 29.99 8.65
N TYR A 9 31.30 29.59 7.76
CA TYR A 9 30.13 30.41 7.39
C TYR A 9 29.17 30.65 8.56
N LEU A 10 29.13 29.75 9.55
CA LEU A 10 28.32 29.94 10.77
C LEU A 10 28.86 31.03 11.69
N LEU A 11 30.12 31.43 11.49
CA LEU A 11 30.77 32.52 12.24
C LEU A 11 30.81 33.83 11.44
N GLY A 12 30.08 33.92 10.32
CA GLY A 12 30.08 35.10 9.46
C GLY A 12 31.42 35.35 8.75
N MET A 13 32.34 34.38 8.80
CA MET A 13 33.68 34.47 8.21
C MET A 13 33.74 33.54 6.99
N GLY A 14 33.04 33.90 5.93
CA GLY A 14 33.09 33.18 4.65
C GLY A 14 31.91 33.49 3.74
N PRO A 15 32.05 33.26 2.43
CA PRO A 15 30.93 33.37 1.50
C PRO A 15 29.84 32.38 1.90
N LEU A 16 28.58 32.83 1.90
CA LEU A 16 27.45 31.92 2.12
C LEU A 16 27.49 30.80 1.07
N PRO A 17 27.24 29.54 1.45
CA PRO A 17 27.04 28.50 0.47
C PRO A 17 25.87 28.87 -0.45
N PRO A 18 25.93 28.52 -1.74
CA PRO A 18 24.81 28.74 -2.65
C PRO A 18 23.55 28.03 -2.10
N PRO A 19 22.36 28.63 -2.27
CA PRO A 19 21.12 28.05 -1.77
C PRO A 19 20.92 26.65 -2.36
N THR A 20 20.46 25.72 -1.55
CA THR A 20 20.15 24.37 -2.01
C THR A 20 18.88 24.38 -2.85
N GLY A 21 18.65 23.35 -3.67
CA GLY A 21 17.39 23.21 -4.43
C GLY A 21 16.15 23.24 -3.54
N ARG A 22 16.29 22.77 -2.28
CA ARG A 22 15.22 22.85 -1.27
C ARG A 22 14.92 24.29 -0.85
N ASP A 23 15.95 25.12 -0.65
CA ASP A 23 15.78 26.53 -0.26
C ASP A 23 15.11 27.33 -1.39
N ILE A 24 15.44 27.01 -2.64
CA ILE A 24 14.83 27.62 -3.83
C ILE A 24 13.34 27.24 -3.93
N ALA A 25 13.00 25.97 -3.72
CA ALA A 25 11.61 25.51 -3.76
C ALA A 25 10.75 26.16 -2.65
N VAL A 26 11.29 26.30 -1.44
CA VAL A 26 10.62 27.00 -0.34
C VAL A 26 10.40 28.47 -0.69
N ALA A 27 11.41 29.16 -1.24
CA ALA A 27 11.29 30.54 -1.65
C ALA A 27 10.24 30.74 -2.76
N GLN A 28 10.17 29.83 -3.74
CA GLN A 28 9.15 29.86 -4.80
C GLN A 28 7.74 29.64 -4.25
N MET A 29 7.57 28.70 -3.32
CA MET A 29 6.28 28.44 -2.69
C MET A 29 5.83 29.64 -1.84
N GLN A 30 6.74 30.25 -1.09
CA GLN A 30 6.46 31.45 -0.31
C GLN A 30 6.04 32.61 -1.22
N ALA A 31 6.76 32.82 -2.32
CA ALA A 31 6.43 33.84 -3.32
C ALA A 31 5.06 33.59 -3.98
N ALA A 32 4.69 32.34 -4.24
CA ALA A 32 3.37 31.98 -4.78
C ALA A 32 2.23 32.26 -3.77
N LEU A 33 2.49 32.04 -2.48
CA LEU A 33 1.55 32.37 -1.41
C LEU A 33 1.37 33.89 -1.26
N ASP A 34 2.48 34.64 -1.27
CA ASP A 34 2.46 36.11 -1.16
C ASP A 34 1.83 36.77 -2.40
N SER A 35 1.91 36.13 -3.57
CA SER A 35 1.31 36.61 -4.81
C SER A 35 -0.21 36.37 -4.91
N GLY A 36 -0.85 35.82 -3.86
CA GLY A 36 -2.30 35.59 -3.85
C GLY A 36 -2.78 34.56 -4.87
N MET A 37 -1.88 33.70 -5.37
CA MET A 37 -2.16 32.77 -6.48
C MET A 37 -3.18 31.68 -6.13
N PHE A 38 -3.56 31.55 -4.86
CA PHE A 38 -4.53 30.58 -4.35
C PHE A 38 -5.87 31.20 -3.90
N ASP A 39 -6.08 32.50 -4.12
CA ASP A 39 -7.32 33.17 -3.72
C ASP A 39 -8.43 33.01 -4.79
N HIS A 40 -8.93 31.79 -4.93
CA HIS A 40 -9.96 31.40 -5.93
C HIS A 40 -11.41 31.79 -5.53
N THR A 41 -11.62 32.94 -4.87
CA THR A 41 -12.98 33.43 -4.58
C THR A 41 -13.36 34.75 -5.24
N ARG A 42 -12.55 35.28 -6.18
CA ARG A 42 -12.96 36.43 -7.00
C ARG A 42 -13.72 36.01 -8.26
N ARG A 43 -15.05 35.94 -8.08
CA ARG A 43 -16.11 36.54 -8.89
C ARG A 43 -15.73 36.84 -10.36
N PHE A 44 -16.36 36.09 -11.27
CA PHE A 44 -16.55 36.43 -12.68
C PHE A 44 -17.24 37.80 -12.79
N GLU A 45 -16.50 38.84 -13.16
CA GLU A 45 -17.05 40.02 -13.82
C GLU A 45 -16.16 40.36 -15.03
N ASP A 46 -16.84 40.42 -16.18
CA ASP A 46 -16.50 41.05 -17.45
C ASP A 46 -15.06 41.52 -17.69
N GLN A 47 -14.45 40.97 -18.75
CA GLN A 47 -13.58 41.81 -19.57
C GLN A 47 -13.65 41.46 -21.06
N HIS A 48 -14.02 42.52 -21.79
CA HIS A 48 -14.09 42.70 -23.23
C HIS A 48 -12.72 42.52 -23.92
N ASP A 49 -12.78 41.91 -25.11
CA ASP A 49 -12.31 42.43 -26.39
C ASP A 49 -11.06 43.33 -26.43
N SER A 50 -9.96 42.79 -26.98
CA SER A 50 -9.19 43.43 -28.05
C SER A 50 -8.21 42.42 -28.63
N GLY A 51 -8.33 42.17 -29.94
CA GLY A 51 -7.36 41.38 -30.69
C GLY A 51 -6.02 42.10 -30.87
N GLU A 52 -4.98 41.32 -31.12
CA GLU A 52 -3.78 41.76 -31.82
C GLU A 52 -3.07 40.55 -32.43
N ASP A 53 -2.84 40.66 -33.74
CA ASP A 53 -2.05 39.79 -34.58
C ASP A 53 -0.59 39.72 -34.09
N SER A 54 0.00 38.52 -34.08
CA SER A 54 1.45 38.35 -34.08
C SER A 54 1.83 36.99 -34.67
N ASP A 55 2.03 37.01 -35.99
CA ASP A 55 2.79 36.03 -36.74
C ASP A 55 4.28 36.07 -36.31
N SER A 56 4.82 34.92 -35.87
CA SER A 56 6.24 34.63 -36.01
C SER A 56 6.51 33.12 -36.01
N PRO A 57 7.24 32.59 -37.01
CA PRO A 57 7.46 31.16 -37.19
C PRO A 57 8.64 30.64 -36.34
N ALA A 58 8.42 29.52 -35.66
CA ALA A 58 9.46 28.77 -34.96
C ALA A 58 10.21 27.81 -35.91
N PRO A 59 11.52 27.58 -35.72
CA PRO A 59 12.32 26.69 -36.57
C PRO A 59 12.09 25.21 -36.24
N SER A 60 11.77 24.44 -37.27
CA SER A 60 11.59 22.99 -37.25
C SER A 60 12.95 22.26 -37.22
N GLY A 61 13.30 21.72 -36.06
CA GLY A 61 14.34 20.69 -35.93
C GLY A 61 13.77 19.28 -36.19
N PRO A 62 14.57 18.33 -36.72
CA PRO A 62 14.10 16.98 -37.02
C PRO A 62 13.78 16.21 -35.74
N GLN A 63 12.50 15.89 -35.55
CA GLN A 63 12.05 14.96 -34.51
C GLN A 63 12.43 13.53 -34.89
N TYR A 64 13.37 12.95 -34.15
CA TYR A 64 13.65 11.53 -34.17
C TYR A 64 12.60 10.80 -33.32
N VAL A 65 11.65 10.14 -33.96
CA VAL A 65 10.68 9.26 -33.31
C VAL A 65 11.25 7.84 -33.37
N PRO A 66 11.70 7.23 -32.26
CA PRO A 66 12.11 5.83 -32.29
C PRO A 66 10.87 4.98 -32.60
N HIS A 67 10.95 4.22 -33.69
CA HIS A 67 9.97 3.21 -34.05
C HIS A 67 10.02 2.09 -33.00
N ILE A 68 9.08 2.13 -32.04
CA ILE A 68 8.90 1.07 -31.05
C ILE A 68 7.96 0.03 -31.66
N ASP A 69 8.41 -1.22 -31.69
CA ASP A 69 7.63 -2.37 -32.13
C ASP A 69 6.33 -2.51 -31.30
N PRO A 70 5.13 -2.36 -31.88
CA PRO A 70 3.87 -2.43 -31.15
C PRO A 70 3.58 -3.84 -30.58
N ALA A 71 4.30 -4.87 -31.03
CA ALA A 71 4.13 -6.24 -30.58
C ALA A 71 4.71 -6.54 -29.17
N LEU A 72 5.52 -5.64 -28.59
CA LEU A 72 6.25 -5.91 -27.33
C LEU A 72 5.71 -5.17 -26.08
N LEU A 73 4.69 -4.31 -26.21
CA LEU A 73 4.02 -3.66 -25.06
C LEU A 73 2.77 -4.41 -24.55
N ALA A 74 2.33 -5.43 -25.27
CA ALA A 74 1.18 -6.23 -24.90
C ALA A 74 1.57 -7.28 -23.85
N GLN A 75 1.56 -6.94 -22.55
CA GLN A 75 1.35 -7.93 -21.47
C GLN A 75 1.25 -7.42 -20.02
N LEU A 76 1.26 -6.11 -19.75
CA LEU A 76 1.07 -5.63 -18.37
C LEU A 76 -0.24 -4.84 -18.25
N PRO A 77 -1.13 -5.18 -17.29
CA PRO A 77 -2.33 -4.39 -17.04
C PRO A 77 -1.91 -3.06 -16.42
N VAL A 78 -1.81 -2.03 -17.24
CA VAL A 78 -1.59 -0.66 -16.75
C VAL A 78 -2.95 -0.09 -16.35
N THR A 79 -3.14 0.16 -15.06
CA THR A 79 -4.30 0.91 -14.57
C THR A 79 -4.01 2.40 -14.73
N THR A 80 -4.69 3.05 -15.67
CA THR A 80 -4.58 4.51 -15.89
C THR A 80 -5.81 5.21 -15.34
N ASN A 81 -5.63 6.29 -14.59
CA ASN A 81 -6.74 7.11 -14.11
C ASN A 81 -7.13 8.14 -15.18
N LEU A 82 -8.39 8.12 -15.61
CA LEU A 82 -8.96 9.10 -16.55
C LEU A 82 -9.96 9.97 -15.79
N VAL A 83 -9.76 11.29 -15.79
CA VAL A 83 -10.73 12.26 -15.26
C VAL A 83 -11.64 12.69 -16.40
N VAL A 84 -12.93 12.38 -16.29
CA VAL A 84 -13.92 12.62 -17.35
C VAL A 84 -14.94 13.66 -16.87
N PRO A 85 -15.13 14.78 -17.59
CA PRO A 85 -16.22 15.73 -17.34
C PRO A 85 -17.60 15.06 -17.49
N SER A 86 -18.58 15.47 -16.69
CA SER A 86 -19.94 14.87 -16.71
C SER A 86 -20.75 15.22 -17.97
N ASP A 87 -20.31 16.24 -18.70
CA ASP A 87 -20.91 16.79 -19.93
C ASP A 87 -20.25 16.27 -21.21
N LEU A 88 -19.33 15.29 -21.10
CA LEU A 88 -18.62 14.74 -22.25
C LEU A 88 -19.58 13.96 -23.18
N SER A 89 -19.43 14.14 -24.49
CA SER A 89 -20.15 13.35 -25.49
C SER A 89 -19.74 11.87 -25.42
N SER A 90 -20.61 10.95 -25.83
CA SER A 90 -20.27 9.53 -25.85
C SER A 90 -19.15 9.20 -26.82
N GLU A 91 -19.13 9.85 -27.98
CA GLU A 91 -18.06 9.67 -28.97
C GLU A 91 -16.69 10.07 -28.40
N ASP A 92 -16.61 11.24 -27.75
CA ASP A 92 -15.38 11.70 -27.10
C ASP A 92 -14.97 10.79 -25.94
N PHE A 93 -15.94 10.32 -25.15
CA PHE A 93 -15.69 9.40 -24.06
C PHE A 93 -15.05 8.11 -24.56
N PHE A 94 -15.67 7.45 -25.55
CA PHE A 94 -15.14 6.21 -26.10
C PHE A 94 -13.79 6.44 -26.81
N SER A 95 -13.64 7.53 -27.55
CA SER A 95 -12.38 7.90 -28.21
C SER A 95 -11.23 8.04 -27.20
N ARG A 96 -11.46 8.75 -26.08
CA ARG A 96 -10.47 8.90 -25.01
C ARG A 96 -10.14 7.58 -24.33
N VAL A 97 -11.15 6.75 -24.04
CA VAL A 97 -10.94 5.43 -23.41
C VAL A 97 -10.14 4.50 -24.33
N HIS A 98 -10.48 4.45 -25.62
CA HIS A 98 -9.75 3.64 -26.60
C HIS A 98 -8.30 4.11 -26.76
N ALA A 99 -8.08 5.43 -26.89
CA ALA A 99 -6.74 6.00 -26.97
C ALA A 99 -5.92 5.71 -25.71
N GLN A 100 -6.53 5.85 -24.53
CA GLN A 100 -5.87 5.61 -23.25
C GLN A 100 -5.51 4.14 -23.03
N MET A 101 -6.37 3.21 -23.47
CA MET A 101 -6.13 1.77 -23.39
C MET A 101 -5.29 1.23 -24.54
N ASN A 102 -4.99 2.06 -25.54
CA ASN A 102 -4.31 1.68 -26.79
C ASN A 102 -4.97 0.47 -27.48
N VAL A 103 -6.30 0.50 -27.60
CA VAL A 103 -7.10 -0.54 -28.26
C VAL A 103 -7.81 0.03 -29.49
N ASP A 104 -7.98 -0.80 -30.52
CA ASP A 104 -8.70 -0.41 -31.74
C ASP A 104 -10.20 -0.23 -31.42
N PRO A 105 -10.80 0.95 -31.72
CA PRO A 105 -12.21 1.22 -31.46
C PRO A 105 -13.16 0.26 -32.19
N THR A 106 -12.73 -0.38 -33.28
CA THR A 106 -13.59 -1.25 -34.08
C THR A 106 -13.68 -2.67 -33.55
N THR A 107 -12.65 -3.13 -32.85
CA THR A 107 -12.59 -4.50 -32.29
C THR A 107 -12.83 -4.50 -30.79
N ALA A 108 -12.46 -3.45 -30.07
CA ALA A 108 -12.52 -3.45 -28.62
C ALA A 108 -13.96 -3.62 -28.09
N GLN A 109 -14.13 -4.57 -27.17
CA GLN A 109 -15.37 -4.73 -26.40
C GLN A 109 -15.13 -4.23 -24.98
N LEU A 110 -15.61 -3.03 -24.67
CA LEU A 110 -15.42 -2.47 -23.34
C LEU A 110 -16.45 -3.04 -22.34
N GLY A 111 -15.97 -3.26 -21.12
CA GLY A 111 -16.77 -3.59 -19.96
C GLY A 111 -16.45 -2.67 -18.80
N TRP A 112 -17.42 -2.43 -17.92
CA TRP A 112 -17.26 -1.56 -16.77
C TRP A 112 -17.79 -2.18 -15.48
N LYS A 113 -17.26 -1.71 -14.36
CA LYS A 113 -17.60 -2.15 -13.01
C LYS A 113 -17.46 -0.98 -12.04
N GLU A 114 -18.23 -1.01 -10.94
CA GLU A 114 -18.01 -0.09 -9.83
C GLU A 114 -16.92 -0.60 -8.89
N SER A 115 -16.14 0.30 -8.30
CA SER A 115 -15.14 -0.05 -7.28
C SER A 115 -15.71 -0.79 -6.05
N LEU A 116 -17.03 -0.76 -5.90
CA LEU A 116 -17.78 -1.39 -4.81
C LEU A 116 -18.33 -2.77 -5.17
N ASP A 117 -18.46 -3.07 -6.45
CA ASP A 117 -18.89 -4.39 -6.90
C ASP A 117 -17.86 -5.42 -6.43
N ARG A 118 -18.33 -6.61 -6.08
CA ARG A 118 -17.45 -7.67 -5.59
C ARG A 118 -16.47 -8.03 -6.69
N ARG A 119 -15.29 -8.52 -6.31
CA ARG A 119 -14.26 -8.96 -7.27
C ARG A 119 -14.76 -10.04 -8.24
N ARG A 120 -15.80 -10.80 -7.86
CA ARG A 120 -16.37 -11.88 -8.67
C ARG A 120 -17.56 -11.45 -9.53
N ASP A 121 -18.04 -10.22 -9.35
CA ASP A 121 -19.19 -9.75 -10.11
C ASP A 121 -18.72 -9.51 -11.56
N PRO A 122 -19.50 -9.95 -12.56
CA PRO A 122 -19.12 -9.80 -13.97
C PRO A 122 -19.10 -8.33 -14.37
N TYR A 123 -18.17 -7.96 -15.26
CA TYR A 123 -18.16 -6.64 -15.87
C TYR A 123 -19.42 -6.45 -16.72
N LYS A 124 -20.03 -5.27 -16.63
CA LYS A 124 -21.18 -4.87 -17.42
C LYS A 124 -20.70 -4.36 -18.76
N ARG A 125 -21.41 -4.68 -19.85
CA ARG A 125 -21.03 -4.23 -21.19
C ARG A 125 -21.13 -2.71 -21.30
N LEU A 126 -20.19 -2.09 -22.02
CA LEU A 126 -20.16 -0.65 -22.34
C LEU A 126 -20.00 -0.48 -23.86
N ALA A 127 -21.08 -0.71 -24.62
CA ALA A 127 -21.01 -0.74 -26.10
C ALA A 127 -21.82 0.38 -26.77
N SER A 128 -22.77 0.98 -26.07
CA SER A 128 -23.64 2.01 -26.60
C SER A 128 -23.61 3.28 -25.75
N ASP A 129 -24.05 4.38 -26.36
CA ASP A 129 -24.32 5.66 -25.70
C ASP A 129 -25.30 5.50 -24.51
N GLN A 130 -26.25 4.58 -24.62
CA GLN A 130 -27.18 4.27 -23.54
C GLN A 130 -26.48 3.58 -22.36
N ASP A 131 -25.62 2.59 -22.63
CA ASP A 131 -24.85 1.92 -21.57
C ASP A 131 -23.97 2.91 -20.80
N MET A 132 -23.38 3.87 -21.51
CA MET A 132 -22.61 4.96 -20.92
C MET A 132 -23.51 5.82 -20.02
N ARG A 133 -24.64 6.34 -20.53
CA ARG A 133 -25.57 7.14 -19.72
C ARG A 133 -26.05 6.40 -18.47
N ASP A 134 -26.35 5.12 -18.59
CA ASP A 134 -26.79 4.29 -17.45
C ASP A 134 -25.65 4.11 -16.43
N ALA A 135 -24.42 3.90 -16.89
CA ALA A 135 -23.24 3.81 -16.03
C ALA A 135 -22.99 5.10 -15.25
N PHE A 136 -22.96 6.25 -15.94
CA PHE A 136 -22.79 7.56 -15.31
C PHE A 136 -23.94 7.89 -14.35
N THR A 137 -25.19 7.61 -14.73
CA THR A 137 -26.36 7.83 -13.88
C THR A 137 -26.23 7.04 -12.57
N ARG A 138 -25.78 5.78 -12.63
CA ARG A 138 -25.56 4.93 -11.46
C ARG A 138 -24.41 5.45 -10.59
N LEU A 139 -23.30 5.88 -11.19
CA LEU A 139 -22.16 6.46 -10.47
C LEU A 139 -22.53 7.77 -9.77
N VAL A 140 -23.26 8.66 -10.42
CA VAL A 140 -23.74 9.92 -9.83
C VAL A 140 -24.69 9.64 -8.66
N ALA A 141 -25.62 8.69 -8.81
CA ALA A 141 -26.51 8.29 -7.72
C ALA A 141 -25.73 7.74 -6.51
N LEU A 142 -24.68 6.95 -6.75
CA LEU A 142 -23.80 6.44 -5.71
C LEU A 142 -23.02 7.55 -5.02
N THR A 143 -22.47 8.51 -5.78
CA THR A 143 -21.75 9.66 -5.23
C THR A 143 -22.66 10.53 -4.38
N LYS A 144 -23.92 10.76 -4.80
CA LYS A 144 -24.92 11.49 -3.99
C LYS A 144 -25.27 10.76 -2.69
N SER A 145 -25.43 9.44 -2.74
CA SER A 145 -25.76 8.63 -1.56
C SER A 145 -24.60 8.42 -0.58
N ARG A 146 -23.35 8.68 -0.99
CA ARG A 146 -22.14 8.35 -0.23
C ARG A 146 -21.22 9.55 -0.07
N THR A 147 -21.24 10.13 1.13
CA THR A 147 -20.44 11.31 1.47
C THR A 147 -18.97 11.02 1.77
N LYS A 148 -18.56 9.76 1.93
CA LYS A 148 -17.24 9.42 2.55
C LYS A 148 -16.26 8.65 1.68
N ARG A 149 -16.64 8.20 0.47
CA ARG A 149 -15.75 7.41 -0.39
C ARG A 149 -15.92 7.84 -1.84
N ALA A 150 -14.79 8.08 -2.51
CA ALA A 150 -14.78 8.29 -3.94
C ALA A 150 -15.34 7.05 -4.65
N VAL A 151 -16.30 7.27 -5.53
CA VAL A 151 -16.85 6.23 -6.41
C VAL A 151 -15.99 6.23 -7.67
N VAL A 152 -15.44 5.08 -8.04
CA VAL A 152 -14.55 4.93 -9.20
C VAL A 152 -15.17 3.92 -10.16
N MET A 153 -15.18 4.24 -11.45
CA MET A 153 -15.55 3.33 -12.53
C MET A 153 -14.29 2.63 -13.04
N GLU A 154 -14.28 1.31 -12.99
CA GLU A 154 -13.22 0.49 -13.56
C GLU A 154 -13.65 0.05 -14.96
N ILE A 155 -12.85 0.34 -15.99
CA ILE A 155 -13.11 -0.04 -17.39
C ILE A 155 -12.06 -1.07 -17.81
N VAL A 156 -12.49 -2.13 -18.50
CA VAL A 156 -11.64 -3.21 -19.01
C VAL A 156 -12.01 -3.57 -20.44
N ASN A 157 -11.07 -4.12 -21.20
CA ASN A 157 -11.35 -4.71 -22.51
C ASN A 157 -11.71 -6.19 -22.32
N LEU A 158 -12.94 -6.55 -22.65
CA LEU A 158 -13.52 -7.89 -22.50
C LEU A 158 -12.96 -8.90 -23.51
N GLU A 159 -12.41 -8.46 -24.65
CA GLU A 159 -11.82 -9.37 -25.65
C GLU A 159 -10.47 -9.91 -25.18
N VAL A 160 -9.73 -9.12 -24.41
CA VAL A 160 -8.51 -9.59 -23.72
C VAL A 160 -8.95 -10.33 -22.45
N GLN A 161 -9.70 -11.42 -22.60
CA GLN A 161 -9.77 -12.39 -21.52
C GLN A 161 -8.38 -13.00 -21.42
N PRO A 162 -7.65 -12.81 -20.31
CA PRO A 162 -6.38 -13.50 -20.14
C PRO A 162 -6.71 -14.99 -20.21
N ASP A 163 -6.20 -15.66 -21.23
CA ASP A 163 -6.43 -17.08 -21.45
C ASP A 163 -6.29 -17.83 -20.13
N GLY A 164 -7.35 -18.54 -19.78
CA GLY A 164 -7.64 -18.92 -18.41
C GLY A 164 -6.51 -19.68 -17.71
N LYS A 165 -6.54 -19.57 -16.37
CA LYS A 165 -5.77 -20.37 -15.41
C LYS A 165 -4.31 -19.98 -15.25
N THR A 166 -4.07 -18.77 -14.73
CA THR A 166 -3.19 -18.70 -13.55
C THR A 166 -3.95 -18.03 -12.42
N THR A 167 -4.28 -18.82 -11.39
CA THR A 167 -4.57 -18.32 -10.05
C THR A 167 -3.36 -17.55 -9.53
N LYS A 168 -3.19 -16.31 -9.99
CA LYS A 168 -2.25 -15.36 -9.43
C LYS A 168 -2.91 -14.69 -8.23
N GLN A 169 -2.24 -14.83 -7.10
CA GLN A 169 -2.50 -14.09 -5.86
C GLN A 169 -2.74 -12.61 -6.17
N ALA A 170 -3.59 -11.97 -5.37
CA ALA A 170 -3.87 -10.55 -5.44
C ALA A 170 -2.56 -9.75 -5.41
N GLU A 171 -2.12 -9.25 -6.58
CA GLU A 171 -1.11 -8.21 -6.67
C GLU A 171 -1.73 -6.93 -6.09
N LYS A 172 -1.07 -6.39 -5.06
CA LYS A 172 -1.37 -5.11 -4.43
C LYS A 172 -1.34 -3.99 -5.48
N PRO A 173 -2.02 -2.85 -5.24
CA PRO A 173 -2.05 -1.73 -6.17
C PRO A 173 -0.62 -1.34 -6.58
N SER A 174 -0.38 -1.34 -7.89
CA SER A 174 0.90 -0.98 -8.50
C SER A 174 1.21 0.49 -8.25
N GLU A 175 2.20 0.76 -7.38
CA GLU A 175 2.97 2.01 -7.36
C GLU A 175 3.84 2.08 -8.63
N THR A 176 3.20 2.30 -9.78
CA THR A 176 3.79 2.73 -11.04
C THR A 176 4.04 4.24 -10.92
N ALA A 177 5.26 4.76 -11.00
CA ALA A 177 6.13 4.68 -12.16
C ALA A 177 7.61 4.68 -11.76
N VAL A 178 8.15 3.52 -11.35
CA VAL A 178 9.59 3.33 -11.54
C VAL A 178 9.78 3.10 -13.03
N THR A 179 10.50 3.99 -13.69
CA THR A 179 10.83 3.87 -15.10
C THR A 179 11.49 2.51 -15.34
N ILE A 180 10.92 1.78 -16.29
CA ILE A 180 11.40 0.47 -16.76
C ILE A 180 12.93 0.43 -17.01
N PRO A 181 13.60 1.50 -17.51
CA PRO A 181 15.05 1.47 -17.73
C PRO A 181 15.89 1.25 -16.46
N GLU A 182 15.62 1.92 -15.35
CA GLU A 182 16.40 1.82 -14.11
C GLU A 182 16.25 0.43 -13.50
N LEU A 183 15.02 -0.11 -13.51
CA LEU A 183 14.77 -1.48 -13.05
C LEU A 183 15.55 -2.51 -13.89
N ARG A 184 15.67 -2.29 -15.20
CA ARG A 184 16.47 -3.15 -16.08
C ARG A 184 17.96 -3.04 -15.75
N LYS A 185 18.47 -1.82 -15.58
CA LYS A 185 19.87 -1.53 -15.24
C LYS A 185 20.28 -2.18 -13.91
N VAL A 186 19.47 -2.01 -12.86
CA VAL A 186 19.71 -2.64 -11.54
C VAL A 186 19.70 -4.18 -11.66
N LYS A 187 18.74 -4.75 -12.40
CA LYS A 187 18.67 -6.21 -12.60
C LYS A 187 19.87 -6.77 -13.35
N GLU A 188 20.42 -6.03 -14.30
CA GLU A 188 21.58 -6.43 -15.08
C GLU A 188 22.85 -6.36 -14.23
N LYS A 189 23.06 -5.24 -13.52
CA LYS A 189 24.23 -5.02 -12.66
C LYS A 189 24.29 -5.98 -11.47
N LEU A 190 23.15 -6.32 -10.89
CA LEU A 190 23.08 -7.22 -9.73
C LEU A 190 22.92 -8.70 -10.11
N ALA A 191 22.90 -9.03 -11.41
CA ALA A 191 22.77 -10.42 -11.86
C ALA A 191 23.96 -11.25 -11.36
N CYS A 192 23.68 -12.32 -10.63
CA CYS A 192 24.67 -13.18 -10.02
C CYS A 192 24.81 -14.49 -10.81
N ALA A 193 26.03 -14.83 -11.21
CA ALA A 193 26.33 -16.09 -11.90
C ALA A 193 26.25 -17.32 -10.97
N GLU A 194 26.49 -17.15 -9.67
CA GLU A 194 26.49 -18.25 -8.69
C GLU A 194 25.08 -18.72 -8.29
N HIS A 195 24.08 -17.85 -8.41
CA HIS A 195 22.71 -18.14 -7.98
C HIS A 195 21.74 -18.12 -9.17
N PRO A 196 21.62 -19.22 -9.95
CA PRO A 196 20.64 -19.30 -11.02
C PRO A 196 19.20 -19.36 -10.48
N GLY A 197 18.24 -18.77 -11.19
CA GLY A 197 16.80 -18.91 -10.94
C GLY A 197 16.06 -17.60 -10.62
N LYS A 198 14.95 -17.72 -9.87
CA LYS A 198 14.07 -16.57 -9.54
C LYS A 198 14.74 -15.49 -8.68
N ASN A 199 15.78 -15.87 -7.92
CA ASN A 199 16.54 -14.97 -7.05
C ASN A 199 17.96 -14.79 -7.58
N ARG A 200 18.10 -14.57 -8.90
CA ARG A 200 19.40 -14.43 -9.56
C ARG A 200 20.09 -13.10 -9.33
N TRP A 201 19.66 -12.34 -8.34
CA TRP A 201 20.21 -11.03 -8.04
C TRP A 201 20.83 -11.06 -6.66
N CYS A 202 22.10 -10.67 -6.57
CA CYS A 202 22.81 -10.63 -5.32
C CYS A 202 23.56 -9.32 -5.19
N TYR A 203 23.59 -8.79 -3.98
CA TYR A 203 24.58 -7.79 -3.61
C TYR A 203 25.87 -8.51 -3.20
N VAL A 204 26.99 -8.17 -3.82
CA VAL A 204 28.30 -8.71 -3.46
C VAL A 204 28.93 -7.76 -2.46
N LEU A 205 29.18 -8.24 -1.24
CA LEU A 205 29.74 -7.40 -0.20
C LEU A 205 31.15 -6.90 -0.60
N PRO A 206 31.45 -5.60 -0.46
CA PRO A 206 32.71 -5.03 -0.90
C PRO A 206 33.89 -5.55 -0.07
N PRO A 207 35.14 -5.39 -0.56
CA PRO A 207 36.36 -5.81 0.14
C PRO A 207 36.51 -5.24 1.56
N SER A 208 35.91 -4.08 1.82
CA SER A 208 35.91 -3.39 3.12
C SER A 208 34.97 -3.99 4.16
N SER A 209 34.06 -4.88 3.75
CA SER A 209 33.10 -5.52 4.66
C SER A 209 33.77 -6.65 5.48
N LYS A 210 33.10 -7.08 6.56
CA LYS A 210 33.56 -8.22 7.39
C LYS A 210 33.64 -9.54 6.61
N HIS A 211 32.90 -9.65 5.51
CA HIS A 211 32.80 -10.86 4.70
C HIS A 211 32.89 -10.49 3.21
N PRO A 212 34.08 -10.10 2.73
CA PRO A 212 34.26 -9.62 1.36
C PRO A 212 33.95 -10.73 0.36
N GLY A 213 33.32 -10.36 -0.76
CA GLY A 213 32.93 -11.31 -1.82
C GLY A 213 31.74 -12.19 -1.46
N LYS A 214 31.15 -12.05 -0.27
CA LYS A 214 29.94 -12.81 0.06
C LYS A 214 28.73 -12.26 -0.70
N HIS A 215 27.99 -13.15 -1.34
CA HIS A 215 26.74 -12.84 -2.03
C HIS A 215 25.56 -12.80 -1.05
N VAL A 216 24.80 -11.71 -1.10
CA VAL A 216 23.54 -11.53 -0.35
C VAL A 216 22.39 -11.53 -1.35
N PRO A 217 21.52 -12.55 -1.37
CA PRO A 217 20.42 -12.64 -2.33
C PRO A 217 19.39 -11.54 -2.06
N LEU A 218 18.96 -10.88 -3.13
CA LEU A 218 17.99 -9.79 -3.09
C LEU A 218 16.64 -10.24 -3.64
N ASP A 219 15.56 -9.79 -3.00
CA ASP A 219 14.19 -9.99 -3.49
C ASP A 219 13.81 -8.92 -4.53
N ILE A 220 12.81 -9.20 -5.36
CA ILE A 220 12.35 -8.29 -6.41
C ILE A 220 11.86 -6.94 -5.85
N GLU A 221 11.30 -6.94 -4.64
CA GLU A 221 10.87 -5.72 -3.94
C GLU A 221 12.07 -4.81 -3.61
N VAL A 222 13.18 -5.41 -3.18
CA VAL A 222 14.43 -4.69 -2.88
C VAL A 222 15.05 -4.10 -4.15
N ILE A 223 15.03 -4.86 -5.24
CA ILE A 223 15.49 -4.40 -6.56
C ILE A 223 14.62 -3.25 -7.08
N GLY A 224 13.30 -3.35 -6.90
CA GLY A 224 12.36 -2.28 -7.26
C GLY A 224 12.59 -1.01 -6.46
N LEU A 225 12.82 -1.13 -5.15
CA LEU A 225 13.17 0.00 -4.29
C LEU A 225 14.50 0.65 -4.70
N TRP A 226 15.49 -0.17 -5.07
CA TRP A 226 16.78 0.34 -5.56
C TRP A 226 16.61 1.11 -6.87
N ALA A 227 15.84 0.56 -7.82
CA ALA A 227 15.54 1.24 -9.08
C ALA A 227 14.81 2.56 -8.88
N ARG A 228 13.88 2.63 -7.91
CA ARG A 228 13.21 3.90 -7.54
C ARG A 228 14.20 4.93 -7.02
N LYS A 229 15.04 4.55 -6.05
CA LYS A 229 16.05 5.47 -5.51
C LYS A 229 17.10 5.89 -6.53
N MET A 230 17.42 5.03 -7.49
CA MET A 230 18.30 5.35 -8.61
C MET A 230 17.68 6.42 -9.50
N HIS A 231 16.38 6.29 -9.80
CA HIS A 231 15.62 7.29 -10.53
C HIS A 231 15.56 8.64 -9.80
N ASP A 232 15.41 8.60 -8.47
CA ASP A 232 15.40 9.80 -7.62
C ASP A 232 16.79 10.46 -7.46
N GLY A 233 17.85 9.85 -8.01
CA GLY A 233 19.23 10.33 -7.88
C GLY A 233 19.82 10.18 -6.47
N GLU A 234 19.22 9.36 -5.61
CA GLU A 234 19.67 9.15 -4.23
C GLU A 234 20.76 8.08 -4.09
N VAL A 235 20.96 7.26 -5.13
CA VAL A 235 21.95 6.17 -5.15
C VAL A 235 22.70 6.14 -6.48
N ASP A 236 23.92 5.61 -6.42
CA ASP A 236 24.80 5.49 -7.58
C ASP A 236 24.18 4.61 -8.68
N GLU A 237 24.28 5.07 -9.92
CA GLU A 237 23.80 4.34 -11.11
C GLU A 237 24.49 2.98 -11.31
N ASP A 238 25.68 2.81 -10.74
CA ASP A 238 26.47 1.58 -10.83
C ASP A 238 26.09 0.51 -9.81
N CYS A 239 25.11 0.78 -8.93
CA CYS A 239 24.66 -0.15 -7.90
C CYS A 239 25.79 -0.61 -6.95
N VAL A 240 26.86 0.18 -6.79
CA VAL A 240 27.98 -0.13 -5.88
C VAL A 240 27.53 -0.02 -4.43
N SER A 241 26.79 1.06 -4.14
CA SER A 241 26.30 1.40 -2.81
C SER A 241 24.81 1.06 -2.70
N PRO A 242 24.43 0.16 -1.79
CA PRO A 242 23.05 -0.22 -1.57
C PRO A 242 22.31 0.92 -0.86
N PRO A 243 21.04 1.17 -1.19
CA PRO A 243 20.29 2.22 -0.55
C PRO A 243 20.22 2.03 0.97
N ASN A 244 20.42 3.12 1.72
CA ASN A 244 20.58 3.10 3.18
C ASN A 244 19.39 2.49 3.95
N VAL A 245 18.24 2.38 3.29
CA VAL A 245 17.01 1.75 3.81
C VAL A 245 17.04 0.22 3.82
N LEU A 246 18.05 -0.41 3.23
CA LEU A 246 18.06 -1.86 3.03
C LEU A 246 18.61 -2.67 4.21
N ASN A 247 19.12 -2.03 5.28
CA ASN A 247 19.71 -2.70 6.46
C ASN A 247 20.41 -4.03 6.08
N LEU A 248 21.41 -3.95 5.20
CA LEU A 248 21.95 -5.15 4.57
C LEU A 248 22.51 -6.17 5.56
N ASP A 249 22.97 -5.71 6.72
CA ASP A 249 23.42 -6.58 7.81
C ASP A 249 22.27 -7.49 8.28
N GLU A 250 21.06 -6.94 8.44
CA GLU A 250 19.86 -7.71 8.80
C GLU A 250 19.43 -8.67 7.67
N LEU A 251 19.58 -8.26 6.40
CA LEU A 251 19.28 -9.13 5.26
C LEU A 251 20.27 -10.30 5.16
N ALA A 252 21.57 -10.04 5.38
CA ALA A 252 22.60 -11.06 5.38
C ALA A 252 22.40 -12.07 6.53
N GLU A 253 21.93 -11.60 7.70
CA GLU A 253 21.56 -12.47 8.83
C GLU A 253 20.28 -13.26 8.55
N ARG A 254 19.24 -12.62 8.00
CA ARG A 254 17.98 -13.27 7.61
C ARG A 254 18.21 -14.35 6.55
N GLY A 255 19.10 -14.11 5.59
CA GLY A 255 19.49 -15.10 4.58
C GLY A 255 20.08 -16.36 5.21
N ARG A 256 21.02 -16.21 6.16
CA ARG A 256 21.61 -17.33 6.92
C ARG A 256 20.55 -18.11 7.70
N ALA A 257 19.68 -17.40 8.42
CA ALA A 257 18.61 -18.03 9.21
C ALA A 257 17.62 -18.82 8.33
N ARG A 258 17.35 -18.34 7.11
CA ARG A 258 16.49 -19.04 6.14
C ARG A 258 17.17 -20.31 5.63
N GLU A 259 18.44 -20.23 5.26
CA GLU A 259 19.20 -21.38 4.76
C GLU A 259 19.29 -22.49 5.81
N GLU A 260 19.56 -22.13 7.07
CA GLU A 260 19.61 -23.05 8.21
C GLU A 260 18.26 -23.74 8.47
N ARG A 261 17.14 -23.00 8.32
CA ARG A 261 15.79 -23.59 8.38
C ARG A 261 15.49 -24.57 7.25
N THR A 262 16.01 -24.35 6.05
CA THR A 262 15.85 -25.32 4.94
C THR A 262 16.70 -26.57 5.15
N ARG A 263 17.92 -26.46 5.68
CA ARG A 263 18.78 -27.61 5.96
C ARG A 263 18.24 -28.48 7.10
N SER A 264 17.60 -27.88 8.11
CA SER A 264 17.01 -28.61 9.24
C SER A 264 15.67 -29.30 8.94
N ARG A 265 15.02 -28.99 7.81
CA ARG A 265 13.71 -29.57 7.43
C ARG A 265 13.81 -30.70 6.39
N GLY A 266 15.03 -31.06 5.98
CA GLY A 266 15.31 -32.04 4.94
C GLY A 266 15.54 -33.46 5.43
N GLN A 267 14.64 -34.04 6.23
CA GLN A 267 14.33 -35.48 6.20
C GLN A 267 12.99 -35.72 6.92
N PRO A 268 11.86 -35.83 6.20
CA PRO A 268 10.69 -36.48 6.72
C PRO A 268 10.90 -38.00 6.60
N ALA A 269 11.15 -38.67 7.73
CA ALA A 269 10.87 -40.09 7.84
C ALA A 269 9.35 -40.27 7.64
N LEU A 270 8.96 -40.67 6.43
CA LEU A 270 7.58 -41.00 6.10
C LEU A 270 7.18 -42.26 6.88
N PRO A 271 6.09 -42.24 7.68
CA PRO A 271 5.51 -43.48 8.17
C PRO A 271 4.79 -44.22 7.02
N PRO A 272 4.81 -45.57 7.03
CA PRO A 272 4.19 -46.37 5.97
C PRO A 272 2.67 -46.20 5.95
N ILE A 273 2.13 -45.87 4.77
CA ILE A 273 0.70 -45.76 4.49
C ILE A 273 0.16 -47.14 4.11
N HIS A 274 -0.64 -47.74 4.99
CA HIS A 274 -1.42 -48.94 4.69
C HIS A 274 -2.76 -48.54 4.04
N VAL A 275 -3.02 -49.06 2.83
CA VAL A 275 -4.29 -48.90 2.12
C VAL A 275 -5.04 -50.23 2.19
N HIS A 276 -6.18 -50.26 2.88
CA HIS A 276 -7.10 -51.38 2.81
C HIS A 276 -8.13 -51.15 1.70
N VAL A 277 -8.10 -52.00 0.67
CA VAL A 277 -9.15 -52.13 -0.33
C VAL A 277 -10.06 -53.26 0.12
N GLY A 278 -11.28 -52.93 0.54
CA GLY A 278 -12.32 -53.89 0.90
C GLY A 278 -13.51 -53.75 -0.04
N ALA A 279 -13.76 -54.81 -0.81
CA ALA A 279 -14.94 -54.98 -1.63
C ALA A 279 -16.15 -55.45 -0.79
N SER A 280 -17.31 -54.91 -1.12
CA SER A 280 -18.68 -55.47 -1.14
C SER A 280 -19.15 -56.51 -0.10
N GLY A 281 -20.32 -56.23 0.49
CA GLY A 281 -21.23 -57.19 1.15
C GLY A 281 -22.01 -56.49 2.27
N ASP A 282 -23.17 -55.87 2.02
CA ASP A 282 -24.53 -56.44 1.93
C ASP A 282 -25.24 -56.61 3.30
N ALA A 283 -26.51 -56.20 3.30
CA ALA A 283 -27.59 -56.34 4.29
C ALA A 283 -27.42 -55.80 5.73
N GLY A 284 -28.30 -54.86 6.12
CA GLY A 284 -28.51 -54.52 7.52
C GLY A 284 -29.29 -53.24 7.79
N THR A 285 -30.61 -53.30 7.63
CA THR A 285 -31.62 -52.34 8.08
C THR A 285 -31.41 -51.89 9.53
N LEU A 286 -31.53 -50.59 9.83
CA LEU A 286 -32.46 -50.02 10.83
C LEU A 286 -32.18 -48.54 11.12
N HIS A 287 -33.28 -47.77 11.11
CA HIS A 287 -33.53 -46.47 11.72
C HIS A 287 -32.36 -45.74 12.41
N ASP A 288 -32.00 -44.58 11.87
CA ASP A 288 -31.65 -43.46 12.76
C ASP A 288 -32.13 -42.12 12.19
N VAL A 289 -32.55 -41.26 13.11
CA VAL A 289 -33.33 -40.05 12.90
C VAL A 289 -32.41 -38.93 12.44
N ASP A 290 -32.69 -38.40 11.25
CA ASP A 290 -32.04 -37.22 10.68
C ASP A 290 -32.20 -36.00 11.60
N THR A 291 -31.16 -35.70 12.38
CA THR A 291 -30.94 -34.37 12.96
C THR A 291 -29.92 -33.63 12.09
N ASN A 292 -30.44 -33.03 11.02
CA ASN A 292 -29.72 -32.08 10.18
C ASN A 292 -29.31 -30.84 10.98
N VAL A 293 -28.13 -30.87 11.59
CA VAL A 293 -27.46 -29.67 12.12
C VAL A 293 -26.52 -29.15 11.03
N PRO A 294 -26.79 -27.98 10.43
CA PRO A 294 -25.89 -27.42 9.43
C PRO A 294 -24.59 -27.01 10.11
N SER A 295 -23.53 -27.78 9.87
CA SER A 295 -22.16 -27.46 10.22
C SER A 295 -21.75 -26.17 9.52
N ARG A 296 -21.96 -25.04 10.20
CA ARG A 296 -21.47 -23.72 9.80
C ARG A 296 -19.94 -23.75 9.84
N LYS A 297 -19.34 -24.17 8.72
CA LYS A 297 -17.91 -23.92 8.42
C LYS A 297 -17.70 -22.41 8.45
N ARG A 298 -17.26 -21.94 9.61
CA ARG A 298 -16.94 -20.55 9.91
C ARG A 298 -15.73 -20.15 9.06
N ALA A 299 -16.00 -19.71 7.83
CA ALA A 299 -15.01 -19.07 6.99
C ALA A 299 -14.42 -17.89 7.78
N ARG A 300 -13.16 -18.03 8.21
CA ARG A 300 -12.40 -16.92 8.77
C ARG A 300 -12.15 -15.94 7.62
N ALA A 301 -13.03 -14.94 7.49
CA ALA A 301 -12.75 -13.77 6.70
C ALA A 301 -11.50 -13.11 7.27
N ILE A 302 -10.39 -13.21 6.54
CA ILE A 302 -9.19 -12.41 6.76
C ILE A 302 -9.58 -10.99 6.35
N LEU A 303 -10.10 -10.23 7.30
CA LEU A 303 -10.31 -8.80 7.13
C LEU A 303 -8.93 -8.16 7.10
N SER A 304 -8.57 -7.66 5.93
CA SER A 304 -7.40 -6.80 5.75
C SER A 304 -7.66 -5.51 6.52
N ASP A 305 -6.98 -5.34 7.66
CA ASP A 305 -6.92 -4.08 8.41
C ASP A 305 -6.19 -3.06 7.53
N SER A 306 -6.95 -2.30 6.74
CA SER A 306 -6.47 -1.05 6.16
C SER A 306 -6.51 -0.02 7.28
N GLU A 307 -5.34 0.31 7.82
CA GLU A 307 -5.15 1.32 8.85
C GLU A 307 -5.43 2.70 8.23
N SER A 308 -6.71 3.06 8.14
CA SER A 308 -7.14 4.41 7.78
C SER A 308 -6.99 5.26 9.04
N ASP A 309 -6.02 6.18 9.02
CA ASP A 309 -5.77 7.22 10.02
C ASP A 309 -6.87 8.28 9.98
N SER A 310 -8.11 7.86 10.21
CA SER A 310 -9.17 8.78 10.55
C SER A 310 -9.00 9.07 12.04
N ASP A 311 -8.60 10.31 12.35
CA ASP A 311 -8.56 10.94 13.69
C ASP A 311 -9.97 11.06 14.30
N SER A 312 -10.73 9.98 14.27
CA SER A 312 -11.96 9.87 15.02
C SER A 312 -11.54 9.74 16.48
N ASP A 313 -11.94 10.73 17.28
CA ASP A 313 -11.90 10.77 18.75
C ASP A 313 -12.55 9.50 19.35
N GLY A 314 -11.85 8.38 19.24
CA GLY A 314 -12.29 7.11 19.77
C GLY A 314 -12.20 7.19 21.28
N GLU A 315 -13.28 6.81 21.96
CA GLU A 315 -13.33 6.68 23.42
C GLU A 315 -11.99 6.20 23.98
N SER A 316 -11.31 7.12 24.66
CA SER A 316 -9.99 6.86 25.24
C SER A 316 -10.15 5.89 26.39
N LEU A 317 -9.58 4.69 26.25
CA LEU A 317 -9.56 3.70 27.33
C LEU A 317 -8.67 4.19 28.49
N PRO A 318 -9.21 4.36 29.70
CA PRO A 318 -8.42 4.74 30.88
C PRO A 318 -7.32 3.72 31.16
N ILE A 319 -6.15 4.19 31.59
CA ILE A 319 -5.02 3.29 31.87
C ILE A 319 -5.28 2.33 33.04
N ASP A 320 -6.11 2.75 34.01
CA ASP A 320 -6.47 1.95 35.18
C ASP A 320 -7.20 0.66 34.80
N ASP A 321 -8.05 0.72 33.77
CA ASP A 321 -8.79 -0.46 33.27
C ASP A 321 -7.82 -1.48 32.67
N VAL A 322 -6.80 -1.00 31.95
CA VAL A 322 -5.77 -1.85 31.35
C VAL A 322 -4.92 -2.53 32.42
N LEU A 323 -4.48 -1.78 33.44
CA LEU A 323 -3.72 -2.31 34.56
C LEU A 323 -4.54 -3.32 35.37
N SER A 324 -5.83 -3.04 35.56
CA SER A 324 -6.75 -3.95 36.24
C SER A 324 -6.95 -5.26 35.47
N GLU A 325 -7.09 -5.21 34.13
CA GLU A 325 -7.22 -6.42 33.30
C GLU A 325 -5.91 -7.24 33.27
N LEU A 326 -4.75 -6.56 33.27
CA LEU A 326 -3.44 -7.21 33.37
C LEU A 326 -3.23 -7.87 34.72
N ASN A 327 -3.60 -7.22 35.81
CA ASN A 327 -3.45 -7.77 37.16
C ASN A 327 -4.26 -9.05 37.35
N LYS A 328 -5.46 -9.12 36.75
CA LYS A 328 -6.27 -10.35 36.74
C LYS A 328 -5.57 -11.53 36.05
N LYS A 329 -4.70 -11.26 35.05
CA LYS A 329 -3.97 -12.29 34.29
C LYS A 329 -2.62 -12.63 34.89
N PHE A 330 -1.96 -11.65 35.50
CA PHE A 330 -0.61 -11.75 36.01
C PHE A 330 -0.52 -11.11 37.40
N PRO A 331 -1.18 -11.69 38.43
CA PRO A 331 -1.27 -11.07 39.75
C PRO A 331 0.09 -10.94 40.45
N ALA A 332 1.06 -11.80 40.10
CA ALA A 332 2.42 -11.77 40.66
C ALA A 332 3.24 -10.52 40.27
N LEU A 333 2.83 -9.81 39.21
CA LEU A 333 3.52 -8.60 38.74
C LEU A 333 2.95 -7.30 39.34
N ASP A 334 1.83 -7.41 40.08
CA ASP A 334 1.14 -6.30 40.76
C ASP A 334 1.05 -5.02 39.91
N TYR A 335 0.41 -5.13 38.74
CA TYR A 335 0.29 -4.01 37.79
C TYR A 335 -0.32 -2.71 38.35
N PRO A 336 -1.28 -2.73 39.30
CA PRO A 336 -1.87 -1.51 39.85
C PRO A 336 -0.84 -0.57 40.49
N GLN A 337 0.29 -1.07 40.99
CA GLN A 337 1.34 -0.24 41.60
C GLN A 337 1.92 0.81 40.65
N TYR A 338 1.88 0.56 39.33
CA TYR A 338 2.43 1.47 38.32
C TYR A 338 1.48 2.60 37.92
N ALA A 339 0.22 2.59 38.35
CA ALA A 339 -0.81 3.55 37.93
C ALA A 339 -0.42 5.00 38.25
N THR A 340 0.04 5.25 39.47
CA THR A 340 0.43 6.59 39.94
C THR A 340 1.61 7.14 39.15
N ALA A 341 2.64 6.31 38.91
CA ALA A 341 3.82 6.71 38.15
C ALA A 341 3.49 7.01 36.68
N LEU A 342 2.65 6.19 36.04
CA LEU A 342 2.17 6.43 34.68
C LEU A 342 1.40 7.75 34.57
N LYS A 343 0.46 8.01 35.50
CA LYS A 343 -0.31 9.26 35.56
C LYS A 343 0.58 10.48 35.83
N ALA A 344 1.57 10.36 36.69
CA ALA A 344 2.54 11.43 36.97
C ALA A 344 3.36 11.81 35.72
N LYS A 345 3.56 10.89 34.78
CA LYS A 345 4.19 11.13 33.48
C LYS A 345 3.20 11.54 32.37
N GLY A 346 1.94 11.82 32.71
CA GLY A 346 0.90 12.23 31.76
C GLY A 346 0.29 11.08 30.95
N ILE A 347 0.57 9.82 31.30
CA ILE A 347 0.04 8.64 30.60
C ILE A 347 -1.27 8.23 31.28
N ALA A 348 -2.34 8.99 31.05
CA ALA A 348 -3.66 8.72 31.60
C ALA A 348 -4.48 7.70 30.78
N TYR A 349 -4.15 7.53 29.49
CA TYR A 349 -4.93 6.71 28.55
C TYR A 349 -4.07 5.67 27.83
N ALA A 350 -4.72 4.57 27.44
CA ALA A 350 -4.08 3.44 26.76
C ALA A 350 -3.47 3.80 25.39
N SER A 351 -4.02 4.80 24.69
CA SER A 351 -3.52 5.25 23.39
C SER A 351 -2.10 5.81 23.49
N SER A 352 -1.79 6.57 24.56
CA SER A 352 -0.48 7.18 24.81
C SER A 352 0.65 6.15 25.03
N VAL A 353 0.30 4.90 25.34
CA VAL A 353 1.28 3.81 25.56
C VAL A 353 1.87 3.29 24.25
N VAL A 354 1.13 3.37 23.13
CA VAL A 354 1.48 2.64 21.90
C VAL A 354 2.76 3.17 21.24
N GLY A 355 3.07 4.46 21.42
CA GLY A 355 4.23 5.14 20.83
C GLY A 355 5.50 5.18 21.69
N LEU A 356 5.45 4.68 22.93
CA LEU A 356 6.61 4.72 23.83
C LEU A 356 7.40 3.41 23.76
N GLY A 357 8.73 3.51 23.81
CA GLY A 357 9.64 2.36 23.79
C GLY A 357 9.70 1.61 25.13
N ALA A 358 10.14 0.35 25.12
CA ALA A 358 10.26 -0.46 26.34
C ALA A 358 11.22 0.16 27.38
N SER A 359 12.32 0.78 26.94
CA SER A 359 13.29 1.46 27.81
C SER A 359 12.66 2.59 28.62
N TYR A 360 11.70 3.32 28.04
CA TYR A 360 11.00 4.41 28.72
C TYR A 360 10.29 3.91 29.98
N TYR A 361 9.60 2.76 29.91
CA TYR A 361 8.88 2.18 31.05
C TYR A 361 9.82 1.68 32.14
N LYS A 362 10.98 1.17 31.74
CA LYS A 362 12.01 0.76 32.69
C LYS A 362 12.59 1.96 33.45
N GLU A 363 13.04 2.96 32.71
CA GLU A 363 13.81 4.09 33.27
C GLU A 363 12.93 5.13 33.95
N ASN A 364 11.77 5.45 33.37
CA ASN A 364 10.93 6.57 33.84
C ASN A 364 9.77 6.15 34.72
N ILE A 365 9.29 4.91 34.58
CA ILE A 365 8.16 4.38 35.35
C ILE A 365 8.63 3.38 36.42
N GLY A 366 9.81 2.78 36.26
CA GLY A 366 10.32 1.76 37.18
C GLY A 366 9.64 0.41 37.02
N MET A 367 9.10 0.09 35.83
CA MET A 367 8.55 -1.24 35.57
C MET A 367 9.66 -2.29 35.51
N VAL A 368 9.41 -3.46 36.09
CA VAL A 368 10.33 -4.60 35.99
C VAL A 368 10.32 -5.15 34.55
N ASP A 369 11.47 -5.64 34.07
CA ASP A 369 11.64 -6.08 32.67
C ASP A 369 10.56 -7.09 32.22
N GLY A 370 10.21 -8.03 33.11
CA GLY A 370 9.17 -9.04 32.85
C GLY A 370 7.74 -8.48 32.76
N ALA A 371 7.48 -7.28 33.27
CA ALA A 371 6.16 -6.64 33.24
C ALA A 371 5.94 -5.75 32.02
N ILE A 372 7.01 -5.25 31.39
CA ILE A 372 6.94 -4.26 30.30
C ILE A 372 6.34 -4.86 29.03
N GLU A 373 6.86 -5.98 28.55
CA GLU A 373 6.35 -6.59 27.30
C GLU A 373 4.87 -6.99 27.38
N PRO A 374 4.40 -7.69 28.44
CA PRO A 374 2.99 -8.02 28.57
C PRO A 374 2.11 -6.77 28.64
N PHE A 375 2.58 -5.71 29.32
CA PHE A 375 1.87 -4.43 29.39
C PHE A 375 1.69 -3.82 28.00
N ILE A 376 2.77 -3.55 27.25
CA ILE A 376 2.70 -2.93 25.92
C ILE A 376 1.82 -3.76 24.97
N LYS A 377 2.02 -5.09 24.96
CA LYS A 377 1.27 -6.00 24.10
C LYS A 377 -0.23 -6.01 24.44
N HIS A 378 -0.57 -6.01 25.73
CA HIS A 378 -1.97 -6.04 26.16
C HIS A 378 -2.67 -4.71 25.89
N THR A 379 -2.03 -3.59 26.17
CA THR A 379 -2.55 -2.25 25.89
C THR A 379 -2.84 -2.08 24.41
N ARG A 380 -1.91 -2.46 23.51
CA ARG A 380 -2.14 -2.45 22.04
C ARG A 380 -3.35 -3.29 21.64
N LYS A 381 -3.51 -4.47 22.23
CA LYS A 381 -4.66 -5.36 21.96
C LYS A 381 -5.98 -4.72 22.39
N MET A 382 -6.02 -4.09 23.57
CA MET A 382 -7.22 -3.42 24.08
C MET A 382 -7.59 -2.20 23.22
N VAL A 383 -6.62 -1.38 22.83
CA VAL A 383 -6.84 -0.23 21.92
C VAL A 383 -7.41 -0.69 20.58
N LYS A 384 -6.82 -1.73 19.96
CA LYS A 384 -7.36 -2.30 18.71
C LYS A 384 -8.79 -2.84 18.89
N ALA A 385 -9.07 -3.48 20.02
CA ALA A 385 -10.41 -3.99 20.33
C ALA A 385 -11.45 -2.87 20.57
N ALA A 386 -11.05 -1.74 21.17
CA ALA A 386 -11.92 -0.57 21.32
C ALA A 386 -12.20 0.10 19.96
N LYS A 387 -11.17 0.34 19.14
CA LYS A 387 -11.33 0.86 17.77
C LYS A 387 -12.30 0.01 16.95
N LYS A 388 -12.17 -1.33 17.01
CA LYS A 388 -13.06 -2.26 16.31
C LYS A 388 -14.52 -2.22 16.81
N ARG A 389 -14.73 -2.05 18.12
CA ARG A 389 -16.07 -1.93 18.70
C ARG A 389 -16.77 -0.64 18.23
N ASN A 390 -16.03 0.47 18.18
CA ASN A 390 -16.57 1.77 17.81
C ASN A 390 -16.83 1.89 16.31
N GLY A 391 -15.98 1.29 15.47
CA GLY A 391 -16.22 1.19 14.02
C GLY A 391 -17.49 0.39 13.67
N LYS A 392 -17.86 -0.62 14.47
CA LYS A 392 -19.05 -1.46 14.19
C LYS A 392 -20.37 -0.79 14.57
N LYS A 393 -20.40 0.03 15.63
CA LYS A 393 -21.64 0.73 16.05
C LYS A 393 -22.12 1.73 14.99
N ARG A 394 -21.20 2.44 14.34
CA ARG A 394 -21.53 3.44 13.29
C ARG A 394 -22.15 2.86 12.02
N ALA A 395 -22.03 1.55 11.78
CA ALA A 395 -22.58 0.90 10.59
C ALA A 395 -24.05 0.45 10.74
N ARG A 396 -24.65 0.56 11.94
CA ARG A 396 -26.01 0.02 12.20
C ARG A 396 -27.08 1.07 12.52
N SER A 397 -26.72 2.30 12.83
CA SER A 397 -27.67 3.35 13.25
C SER A 397 -28.17 4.23 12.10
N GLY A 398 -28.18 3.74 10.86
CA GLY A 398 -28.37 4.58 9.66
C GLY A 398 -29.47 4.15 8.70
N GLY A 399 -30.41 3.29 9.11
CA GLY A 399 -31.52 2.95 8.22
C GLY A 399 -32.52 2.05 8.90
N ASP A 400 -33.57 2.63 9.47
CA ASP A 400 -34.93 2.06 9.45
C ASP A 400 -36.03 2.97 10.02
N ASP A 401 -35.86 4.30 10.11
CA ASP A 401 -36.89 5.17 10.73
C ASP A 401 -37.83 5.90 9.74
N ASP A 402 -37.79 5.60 8.43
CA ASP A 402 -38.69 6.24 7.43
C ASP A 402 -39.74 5.26 6.85
N LYS A 403 -40.52 4.61 7.72
CA LYS A 403 -41.77 3.95 7.32
C LYS A 403 -42.88 4.12 8.37
N GLU A 404 -43.40 5.33 8.51
CA GLU A 404 -44.80 5.50 8.92
C GLU A 404 -45.35 6.83 8.38
N ASN A 405 -46.57 6.77 7.85
CA ASN A 405 -47.41 7.83 7.25
C ASN A 405 -47.23 8.16 5.76
N ALA A 406 -47.89 7.37 4.91
CA ALA A 406 -48.77 7.87 3.85
C ALA A 406 -49.83 6.82 3.50
#